data_AF-A0A363NYH6-F1
#
_entry.id   AF-A0A363NYH6-F1
#
_cell.length_a   1.000
_cell.length_b   1.000
_cell.length_c   1.000
_cell.angle_alpha   90.00
_cell.angle_beta   90.00
_cell.angle_gamma   90.00
#
_symmetry.space_group_name_H-M   'P 1'
#
loop_
_entity.id
_entity.type
_entity.pdbx_description
1 polymer ?
#
loop_
_entity_poly.entity_id
_entity_poly.type
_entity_poly.pdbx_seq_one_letter_code
_entity_poly.pdbx_strand_id
1 'polypeptide(L)'
;MFPKFPRTTWIIFFILTVTITLLFSKCESPSDGNDVLGFPFPFYTYLGGKRYPEPPDRTYFNGIYLLLNLVVYFGIACLLSYSIKKIRK
;
A
#
# COMPACT_ATOMS: atom_id res chain seq x y z
N MET A 1 -15.16 -23.24 -0.65
CA MET A 1 -15.54 -22.59 -1.93
C MET A 1 -15.24 -21.10 -1.79
N PHE A 2 -14.24 -20.55 -2.50
CA PHE A 2 -13.92 -19.13 -2.37
C PHE A 2 -15.04 -18.27 -2.98
N PRO A 3 -15.48 -17.19 -2.30
CA PRO A 3 -16.49 -16.30 -2.85
C PRO A 3 -15.99 -15.69 -4.17
N LYS A 4 -16.82 -15.75 -5.21
CA LYS A 4 -16.52 -15.10 -6.50
C LYS A 4 -16.84 -13.61 -6.41
N PHE A 5 -15.81 -12.77 -6.39
CA PHE A 5 -15.96 -11.32 -6.43
C PHE A 5 -16.16 -10.82 -7.88
N PRO A 6 -16.99 -9.78 -8.09
CA PRO A 6 -17.20 -9.23 -9.43
C PRO A 6 -15.92 -8.55 -9.95
N ARG A 7 -15.72 -8.54 -11.27
CA ARG A 7 -14.55 -7.91 -11.91
C ARG A 7 -14.33 -6.45 -11.49
N THR A 8 -15.43 -5.71 -11.30
CA THR A 8 -15.40 -4.32 -10.84
C THR A 8 -14.68 -4.15 -9.49
N THR A 9 -14.82 -5.10 -8.56
CA THR A 9 -14.15 -5.05 -7.26
C THR A 9 -12.64 -5.18 -7.41
N TRP A 10 -12.17 -6.07 -8.29
CA TRP A 10 -10.74 -6.23 -8.58
C TRP A 10 -10.14 -4.98 -9.22
N ILE A 11 -10.88 -4.34 -10.13
CA ILE A 11 -10.45 -3.08 -10.76
C ILE A 11 -10.34 -1.97 -9.71
N ILE A 12 -11.37 -1.80 -8.87
CA ILE A 12 -11.35 -0.81 -7.78
C ILE A 12 -10.19 -1.08 -6.84
N PHE A 13 -9.97 -2.34 -6.45
CA PHE A 13 -8.87 -2.76 -5.60
C PHE A 13 -7.51 -2.41 -6.19
N PHE A 14 -7.28 -2.71 -7.47
CA PHE A 14 -6.02 -2.40 -8.14
C PHE A 14 -5.76 -0.90 -8.19
N ILE A 15 -6.75 -0.13 -8.63
CA ILE A 15 -6.65 1.34 -8.69
C ILE A 15 -6.36 1.91 -7.30
N LEU A 16 -7.13 1.48 -6.29
CA LEU A 16 -6.97 1.96 -4.92
C LEU A 16 -5.59 1.62 -4.35
N THR A 17 -5.09 0.41 -4.60
CA THR A 17 -3.75 -0.02 -4.15
C THR A 17 -2.66 0.85 -4.76
N VAL A 18 -2.70 1.07 -6.08
CA VAL A 18 -1.70 1.90 -6.79
C VAL A 18 -1.80 3.35 -6.34
N THR A 19 -3.01 3.93 -6.32
CA THR A 19 -3.23 5.33 -5.96
C THR A 19 -2.80 5.62 -4.53
N ILE A 20 -3.20 4.80 -3.55
CA ILE A 20 -2.79 5.03 -2.16
C ILE A 20 -1.27 4.86 -2.01
N THR A 21 -0.67 3.84 -2.65
CA THR A 21 0.77 3.63 -2.54
C THR A 21 1.57 4.82 -3.09
N LEU A 22 1.13 5.41 -4.21
CA LEU A 22 1.77 6.59 -4.80
C LEU A 22 1.50 7.90 -4.05
N LEU A 23 0.28 8.08 -3.51
CA LEU A 23 -0.06 9.31 -2.79
C LEU A 23 0.58 9.38 -1.41
N PHE A 24 0.74 8.24 -0.75
CA PHE A 24 1.30 8.14 0.60
C PHE A 24 2.76 7.70 0.61
N SER A 25 3.37 7.45 -0.56
CA SER A 25 4.81 7.30 -0.65
C SER A 25 5.48 8.59 -0.21
N LYS A 26 6.39 8.49 0.75
CA LYS A 26 7.27 9.59 1.12
C LYS A 26 8.59 9.36 0.44
N CYS A 27 8.97 10.26 -0.46
CA CYS A 27 10.29 10.27 -1.08
C CYS A 27 11.05 11.47 -0.53
N GLU A 28 11.64 11.33 0.65
CA GLU A 28 12.43 12.40 1.26
C GLU A 28 13.83 12.40 0.61
N SER A 29 14.01 13.22 -0.44
CA SER A 29 15.23 13.87 -0.97
C SER A 29 16.60 13.13 -1.03
N PRO A 30 17.41 13.33 -2.11
CA PRO A 30 18.50 12.43 -2.53
C PRO A 30 19.72 12.32 -1.59
N SER A 31 19.84 13.19 -0.60
CA SER A 31 21.05 13.28 0.23
C SER A 31 20.91 12.65 1.61
N ASP A 32 19.73 12.67 2.25
CA ASP A 32 19.60 12.29 3.67
C ASP A 32 18.24 11.76 4.14
N GLY A 33 17.20 11.77 3.30
CA GLY A 33 15.87 11.32 3.74
C GLY A 33 15.65 9.82 3.50
N ASN A 34 14.56 9.31 4.09
CA ASN A 34 14.15 7.92 3.91
C ASN A 34 13.00 7.84 2.93
N ASP A 35 13.09 6.91 1.98
CA ASP A 35 11.95 6.60 1.13
C ASP A 35 11.09 5.56 1.83
N VAL A 36 9.79 5.83 1.92
CA VAL A 36 8.84 4.95 2.62
C VAL A 36 7.67 4.68 1.69
N LEU A 37 7.34 3.40 1.51
CA LEU A 37 6.16 2.96 0.76
C LEU A 37 5.21 2.18 1.65
N GLY A 38 3.92 2.41 1.44
CA GLY A 38 2.83 1.71 2.10
C GLY A 38 2.06 2.57 3.08
N PHE A 39 0.75 2.34 3.11
CA PHE A 39 -0.20 3.01 4.00
C PHE A 39 -1.35 2.04 4.31
N PRO A 40 -1.90 2.02 5.53
CA PRO A 40 -1.44 2.72 6.72
C PRO A 40 -0.17 2.11 7.32
N PHE A 41 0.21 0.88 6.92
CA PHE A 41 1.40 0.20 7.41
C PHE A 41 2.54 0.31 6.39
N PRO A 42 3.65 1.00 6.68
CA PRO A 42 4.76 1.09 5.74
C PRO A 42 5.43 -0.27 5.57
N PHE A 43 5.32 -0.87 4.39
CA PHE A 43 5.86 -2.22 4.14
C PHE A 43 7.25 -2.18 3.50
N TYR A 44 7.67 -1.03 3.00
CA TYR A 44 9.00 -0.84 2.42
C TYR A 44 9.59 0.47 2.93
N THR A 45 10.86 0.42 3.33
CA THR A 45 11.62 1.60 3.70
C THR A 45 13.03 1.47 3.14
N TYR A 46 13.52 2.55 2.56
CA TYR A 46 14.90 2.70 2.15
C TYR A 46 15.53 3.83 2.96
N LEU A 47 16.63 3.51 3.63
CA LEU A 47 17.41 4.43 4.45
C LEU A 47 18.42 5.13 3.54
N GLY A 48 18.11 6.38 3.20
CA GLY A 48 19.03 7.28 2.52
C GLY A 48 20.04 7.91 3.48
N GLY A 49 20.98 8.65 2.90
CA GLY A 49 21.97 9.43 3.64
C GLY A 49 23.19 8.68 4.14
N LYS A 50 24.11 9.46 4.71
CA LYS A 50 25.28 8.94 5.44
C LYS A 50 24.87 8.70 6.88
N ARG A 51 25.05 7.47 7.37
CA ARG A 51 24.77 7.11 8.76
C ARG A 51 26.00 6.53 9.43
N TYR A 52 26.21 6.88 10.70
CA TYR A 52 27.28 6.31 11.50
C TYR A 52 26.74 5.79 12.84
N PRO A 53 26.94 4.49 13.16
CA PRO A 53 27.58 3.48 12.32
C PRO A 53 26.78 3.19 11.04
N GLU A 54 27.48 2.75 9.99
CA GLU A 54 26.85 2.36 8.73
C GLU A 54 25.93 1.14 9.00
N PRO A 55 24.62 1.22 8.68
CA PRO A 55 23.72 0.12 8.92
C PRO A 55 24.08 -1.07 8.01
N PRO A 56 23.92 -2.31 8.50
CA PRO A 56 24.21 -3.51 7.69
C PRO A 56 23.29 -3.60 6.46
N ASP A 57 22.04 -3.16 6.61
CA ASP A 57 21.05 -3.09 5.53
C ASP A 57 20.43 -1.69 5.46
N ARG A 58 20.33 -1.16 4.24
CA ARG A 58 19.65 0.10 3.96
C ARG A 58 18.20 -0.09 3.54
N THR A 59 17.79 -1.31 3.22
CA THR A 59 16.46 -1.63 2.74
C THR A 59 15.73 -2.52 3.74
N TYR A 60 14.54 -2.12 4.13
CA TYR A 60 13.66 -2.89 4.99
C TYR A 60 12.37 -3.21 4.26
N PHE A 61 12.04 -4.48 4.13
CA PHE A 61 10.77 -4.95 3.58
C PHE A 61 10.05 -5.83 4.60
N ASN A 62 8.77 -5.51 4.83
CA ASN A 62 7.91 -6.25 5.74
C ASN A 62 6.70 -6.80 4.97
N GLY A 63 6.76 -8.08 4.60
CA GLY A 63 5.69 -8.77 3.88
C GLY A 63 4.37 -8.88 4.65
N ILE A 64 4.42 -8.89 5.98
CA ILE A 64 3.21 -8.89 6.83
C ILE A 64 2.48 -7.56 6.68
N TYR A 65 3.20 -6.44 6.70
CA TYR A 65 2.61 -5.12 6.50
C TYR A 65 2.07 -4.93 5.08
N LEU A 66 2.73 -5.50 4.06
CA LEU A 66 2.18 -5.53 2.71
C LEU A 66 0.85 -6.29 2.70
N LEU A 67 0.80 -7.47 3.29
CA LEU A 67 -0.41 -8.29 3.34
C LEU A 67 -1.55 -7.59 4.11
N LEU A 68 -1.24 -6.94 5.24
CA LEU A 68 -2.23 -6.16 5.99
C LEU A 68 -2.80 -5.01 5.15
N ASN A 69 -1.97 -4.27 4.42
CA ASN A 69 -2.44 -3.22 3.52
C ASN A 69 -3.35 -3.79 2.42
N LEU A 70 -2.96 -4.90 1.79
CA LEU A 70 -3.79 -5.55 0.77
C LEU A 70 -5.15 -5.97 1.32
N VAL A 71 -5.21 -6.51 2.55
CA VAL A 71 -6.48 -6.86 3.21
C VAL A 71 -7.34 -5.62 3.46
N VAL A 72 -6.75 -4.52 3.95
CA VAL A 72 -7.46 -3.26 4.19
C VAL A 72 -8.01 -2.69 2.87
N TYR A 73 -7.17 -2.61 1.84
CA TYR A 73 -7.56 -2.11 0.52
C TYR A 73 -8.66 -2.96 -0.11
N PHE A 74 -8.58 -4.28 0.03
CA PHE A 74 -9.61 -5.19 -0.44
C PHE A 74 -10.94 -4.99 0.28
N GLY A 75 -10.90 -4.82 1.60
CA GLY A 75 -12.08 -4.48 2.41
C GLY A 75 -12.76 -3.19 1.93
N ILE A 76 -11.97 -2.13 1.69
CA ILE A 76 -12.48 -0.86 1.17
C ILE A 76 -13.06 -1.05 -0.25
N ALA A 77 -12.39 -1.79 -1.12
CA ALA A 77 -12.87 -2.07 -2.47
C ALA A 77 -14.20 -2.82 -2.48
N CYS A 78 -14.39 -3.78 -1.56
CA CYS A 78 -15.67 -4.46 -1.36
C CYS A 78 -16.77 -3.49 -0.91
N LEU A 79 -16.50 -2.63 0.07
CA LEU A 79 -17.44 -1.62 0.55
C LEU A 79 -17.85 -0.64 -0.55
N LEU A 80 -16.88 -0.13 -1.31
CA LEU A 80 -17.15 0.76 -2.45
C LEU A 80 -17.97 0.07 -3.53
N SER A 81 -17.62 -1.17 -3.88
CA SER A 81 -18.37 -1.96 -4.87
C SER A 81 -19.83 -2.17 -4.43
N TYR A 82 -20.05 -2.46 -3.15
CA TYR A 82 -21.38 -2.61 -2.57
C TYR A 82 -22.15 -1.29 -2.62
N SER A 83 -21.55 -0.18 -2.22
CA SER A 83 -22.16 1.15 -2.27
C SER A 83 -22.56 1.56 -3.68
N ILE A 84 -21.69 1.33 -4.68
CA ILE A 84 -22.00 1.60 -6.09
C ILE A 84 -23.20 0.77 -6.55
N LYS A 85 -23.24 -0.51 -6.20
CA LYS A 85 -24.36 -1.40 -6.54
C LYS A 85 -25.66 -0.95 -5.87
N LYS A 86 -25.59 -0.49 -4.61
CA LYS A 86 -26.74 0.02 -3.87
C LYS A 86 -27.29 1.30 -4.47
N ILE A 87 -26.44 2.23 -4.92
CA ILE A 87 -26.85 3.50 -5.54
C ILE A 87 -27.48 3.29 -6.93
N ARG A 88 -27.02 2.29 -7.67
CA ARG A 88 -27.55 1.96 -9.01
C ARG A 88 -28.89 1.19 -8.98
N LYS A 89 -29.37 0.78 -7.81
CA LYS A 89 -30.62 0.05 -7.63
C LYS A 89 -31.69 0.99 -7.10
#